data_AF-A0A3D3I6G1-F1
#
_entry.id   AF-A0A3D3I6G1-F1
#
_cell.length_a   1.000
_cell.length_b   1.000
_cell.length_c   1.000
_cell.angle_alpha   90.00
_cell.angle_beta   90.00
_cell.angle_gamma   90.00
#
_symmetry.space_group_name_H-M   'P 1'
#
loop_
_entity.id
_entity.type
_entity.pdbx_description
1 polymer ?
#
loop_
_entity_poly.entity_id
_entity_poly.type
_entity_poly.pdbx_seq_one_letter_code
_entity_poly.pdbx_strand_id
1 'polypeptide(L)'
;MNSISISRWVRFAILTGFSACLSYGLAAFAPLPEKIGLLLAFTFGPFFMMASYGTFHIIRHWKNSIVLQVGVLFNIVGTALVTLMLVVQQTSFAFHEEFKTQDRGSVTDEQLKWIFQEVNAIQLGIDLTWDIFISTGTILFSIAMWGHPVFGKIFSISGIAVGLLLLSFNMAYFPEPPGEAGSIDFGPLTALWYMVLTFWILVRRKKFSD
;
A
#
# COMPACT_ATOMS: atom_id res chain seq x y z
N MET A 1 16.21 29.12 4.98
CA MET A 1 16.07 27.66 5.17
C MET A 1 16.71 26.97 3.97
N ASN A 2 17.76 26.16 4.17
CA ASN A 2 18.39 25.42 3.08
C ASN A 2 17.41 24.39 2.52
N SER A 3 17.02 24.53 1.25
CA SER A 3 16.17 23.53 0.59
C SER A 3 16.92 22.21 0.45
N ILE A 4 16.25 21.10 0.78
CA ILE A 4 16.82 19.75 0.60
C ILE A 4 17.00 19.51 -0.91
N SER A 5 18.21 19.12 -1.33
CA SER A 5 18.51 18.82 -2.74
C SER A 5 17.66 17.68 -3.29
N ILE A 6 17.24 17.77 -4.55
CA ILE A 6 16.48 16.72 -5.27
C ILE A 6 17.15 15.34 -5.20
N SER A 7 18.48 15.26 -5.28
CA SER A 7 19.22 13.99 -5.18
C SER A 7 18.98 13.26 -3.85
N ARG A 8 18.78 13.99 -2.75
CA ARG A 8 18.43 13.38 -1.45
C ARG A 8 17.02 12.81 -1.46
N TRP A 9 16.06 13.48 -2.09
CA TRP A 9 14.70 12.97 -2.26
C TRP A 9 14.65 11.73 -3.16
N VAL A 10 15.44 11.71 -4.23
CA VAL A 10 15.61 10.52 -5.10
C VAL A 10 16.13 9.33 -4.30
N ARG A 11 17.21 9.52 -3.51
CA ARG A 11 17.74 8.44 -2.66
C ARG A 11 16.73 7.99 -1.61
N PHE A 12 16.05 8.94 -0.97
CA PHE A 12 15.03 8.64 0.03
C PHE A 12 13.90 7.78 -0.56
N ALA A 13 13.32 8.19 -1.70
CA ALA A 13 12.24 7.45 -2.37
C ALA A 13 12.68 6.03 -2.81
N ILE A 14 13.91 5.89 -3.30
CA ILE A 14 14.47 4.58 -3.69
C ILE A 14 14.58 3.68 -2.47
N LEU A 15 15.23 4.14 -1.40
CA LEU A 15 15.48 3.33 -0.21
C LEU A 15 14.16 2.89 0.43
N THR A 16 13.24 3.82 0.63
CA THR A 16 11.96 3.51 1.28
C THR A 16 11.03 2.73 0.36
N GLY A 17 11.07 2.96 -0.95
CA GLY A 17 10.32 2.18 -1.94
C GLY A 17 10.76 0.72 -1.97
N PHE A 18 12.08 0.45 -2.04
CA PHE A 18 12.58 -0.92 -1.98
C PHE A 18 12.31 -1.58 -0.62
N SER A 19 12.46 -0.84 0.49
CA SER A 19 12.09 -1.34 1.81
C SER A 19 10.62 -1.72 1.89
N ALA A 20 9.70 -0.93 1.31
CA ALA A 20 8.29 -1.26 1.26
C ALA A 20 8.02 -2.55 0.46
N CYS A 21 8.58 -2.64 -0.76
CA CYS A 21 8.43 -3.83 -1.59
C CYS A 21 9.02 -5.08 -0.93
N LEU A 22 10.19 -4.97 -0.30
CA LEU A 22 10.82 -6.06 0.42
C LEU A 22 10.00 -6.48 1.63
N SER A 23 9.49 -5.51 2.41
CA SER A 23 8.67 -5.77 3.59
C SER A 23 7.39 -6.53 3.21
N TYR A 24 6.66 -6.05 2.20
CA TYR A 24 5.47 -6.73 1.71
C TYR A 24 5.77 -8.10 1.12
N GLY A 25 6.72 -8.17 0.18
CA GLY A 25 7.03 -9.42 -0.52
C GLY A 25 7.53 -10.53 0.41
N LEU A 26 8.38 -10.18 1.38
CA LEU A 26 8.85 -11.13 2.38
C LEU A 26 7.73 -11.53 3.36
N ALA A 27 6.92 -10.58 3.84
CA ALA A 27 5.82 -10.90 4.75
C ALA A 27 4.74 -11.78 4.11
N ALA A 28 4.45 -11.56 2.82
CA ALA A 28 3.38 -12.27 2.11
C ALA A 28 3.79 -13.64 1.56
N PHE A 29 5.05 -13.81 1.12
CA PHE A 29 5.45 -14.98 0.32
C PHE A 29 6.58 -15.82 0.91
N ALA A 30 7.28 -15.34 1.94
CA ALA A 30 8.39 -16.10 2.53
C ALA A 30 7.96 -16.83 3.81
N PRO A 31 8.40 -18.08 4.02
CA PRO A 31 8.17 -18.80 5.27
C PRO A 31 9.09 -18.24 6.36
N LEU A 32 8.65 -17.19 7.04
CA LEU A 32 9.43 -16.47 8.06
C LEU A 32 8.99 -16.83 9.47
N PRO A 33 9.90 -16.70 10.46
CA PRO A 33 9.50 -16.71 11.86
C PRO A 33 8.46 -15.61 12.13
N GLU A 34 7.43 -15.93 12.91
CA GLU A 34 6.26 -15.08 13.16
C GLU A 34 6.64 -13.63 13.51
N LYS A 35 7.55 -13.42 14.45
CA LYS A 35 8.02 -12.08 14.85
C LYS A 35 8.63 -11.27 13.71
N ILE A 36 9.32 -11.94 12.78
CA ILE A 36 9.90 -11.29 11.59
C ILE A 36 8.79 -10.98 10.59
N GLY A 37 7.85 -11.91 10.37
CA GLY A 37 6.66 -11.66 9.53
C GLY A 37 5.86 -10.45 10.00
N LEU A 38 5.58 -10.36 11.31
CA LEU A 38 4.88 -9.22 11.92
C LEU A 38 5.66 -7.91 11.76
N LEU A 39 6.97 -7.91 12.02
CA LEU A 39 7.80 -6.73 11.83
C LEU A 39 7.73 -6.20 10.40
N LEU A 40 7.81 -7.10 9.41
CA LEU A 40 7.74 -6.74 7.99
C LEU A 40 6.34 -6.26 7.60
N ALA A 41 5.28 -6.92 8.06
CA ALA A 41 3.90 -6.47 7.86
C ALA A 41 3.70 -5.04 8.41
N PHE A 42 4.14 -4.78 9.64
CA PHE A 42 3.94 -3.47 10.29
C PHE A 42 4.83 -2.35 9.72
N THR A 43 5.95 -2.70 9.07
CA THR A 43 6.85 -1.71 8.45
C THR A 43 6.52 -1.42 6.99
N PHE A 44 5.69 -2.25 6.33
CA PHE A 44 5.25 -2.03 4.95
C PHE A 44 4.61 -0.65 4.76
N GLY A 45 3.53 -0.35 5.49
CA GLY A 45 2.80 0.91 5.34
C GLY A 45 3.67 2.15 5.63
N PRO A 46 4.45 2.20 6.72
CA PRO A 46 5.38 3.31 6.97
C PRO A 46 6.43 3.51 5.87
N PHE A 47 7.03 2.42 5.35
CA PHE A 47 7.97 2.54 4.22
C PHE A 47 7.27 3.02 2.95
N PHE A 48 6.06 2.54 2.67
CA PHE A 48 5.30 2.96 1.50
C PHE A 48 4.85 4.42 1.60
N MET A 49 4.48 4.89 2.79
CA MET A 49 4.19 6.29 3.07
C MET A 49 5.40 7.17 2.75
N MET A 50 6.58 6.79 3.26
CA MET A 50 7.82 7.50 2.99
C MET A 50 8.21 7.47 1.51
N ALA A 51 8.00 6.35 0.82
CA ALA A 51 8.24 6.23 -0.62
C ALA A 51 7.33 7.16 -1.43
N SER A 52 6.05 7.23 -1.07
CA SER A 52 5.07 8.16 -1.67
C SER A 52 5.47 9.61 -1.44
N TYR A 53 5.90 9.95 -0.22
CA TYR A 53 6.35 11.30 0.12
C TYR A 53 7.66 11.69 -0.59
N GLY A 54 8.61 10.77 -0.73
CA GLY A 54 9.82 10.98 -1.52
C GLY A 54 9.50 11.21 -2.99
N THR A 55 8.62 10.38 -3.57
CA THR A 55 8.16 10.49 -4.96
C THR A 55 7.44 11.82 -5.21
N PHE A 56 6.63 12.28 -4.26
CA PHE A 56 6.00 13.60 -4.31
C PHE A 56 7.03 14.72 -4.52
N HIS A 57 8.11 14.74 -3.74
CA HIS A 57 9.14 15.78 -3.88
C HIS A 57 9.90 15.68 -5.21
N ILE A 58 10.04 14.48 -5.77
CA ILE A 58 10.62 14.28 -7.10
C ILE A 58 9.74 14.91 -8.18
N ILE A 59 8.44 14.61 -8.20
CA ILE A 59 7.51 15.16 -9.21
C ILE A 59 7.33 16.66 -9.01
N ARG A 60 7.24 17.12 -7.75
CA ARG A 60 7.06 18.53 -7.36
C ARG A 60 8.20 19.41 -7.89
N HIS A 61 9.41 18.87 -7.98
CA HIS A 61 10.57 19.59 -8.48
C HIS A 61 10.37 20.07 -9.93
N TRP A 62 9.66 19.28 -10.75
CA TRP A 62 9.27 19.68 -12.09
C TRP A 62 7.99 20.52 -12.12
N LYS A 63 6.92 20.07 -11.44
CA LYS A 63 5.65 20.78 -11.40
C LYS A 63 4.94 20.54 -10.06
N ASN A 64 4.71 21.62 -9.33
CA ASN A 64 3.91 21.59 -8.12
C ASN A 64 2.43 21.88 -8.44
N SER A 65 1.59 20.85 -8.47
CA SER A 65 0.15 20.97 -8.76
C SER A 65 -0.71 20.57 -7.56
N ILE A 66 -1.95 21.05 -7.53
CA ILE A 66 -2.95 20.64 -6.52
C ILE A 66 -3.20 19.13 -6.62
N VAL A 67 -3.29 18.59 -7.85
CA VAL A 67 -3.46 17.15 -8.10
C VAL A 67 -2.35 16.34 -7.42
N LEU A 68 -1.10 16.79 -7.51
CA LEU A 68 0.03 16.13 -6.87
C LEU A 68 -0.04 16.20 -5.33
N GLN A 69 -0.42 17.36 -4.77
CA GLN A 69 -0.54 17.56 -3.33
C GLN A 69 -1.67 16.73 -2.71
N VAL A 70 -2.83 16.69 -3.38
CA VAL A 70 -3.95 15.84 -2.97
C VAL A 70 -3.58 14.37 -3.15
N GLY A 71 -2.92 14.00 -4.26
CA GLY A 71 -2.48 12.63 -4.49
C GLY A 71 -1.56 12.09 -3.40
N VAL A 72 -0.56 12.85 -2.96
CA VAL A 72 0.32 12.41 -1.87
C VAL A 72 -0.43 12.30 -0.55
N LEU A 73 -1.38 13.20 -0.27
CA LEU A 73 -2.19 13.14 0.94
C LEU A 73 -3.02 11.85 0.96
N PHE A 74 -3.66 11.50 -0.15
CA PHE A 74 -4.42 10.26 -0.29
C PHE A 74 -3.53 9.03 -0.10
N ASN A 75 -2.33 9.00 -0.70
CA ASN A 75 -1.37 7.92 -0.47
C ASN A 75 -0.93 7.84 1.00
N ILE A 76 -0.67 8.96 1.66
CA ILE A 76 -0.29 8.97 3.09
C ILE A 76 -1.42 8.41 3.95
N VAL A 77 -2.67 8.81 3.70
CA VAL A 77 -3.82 8.28 4.44
C VAL A 77 -4.00 6.79 4.14
N GLY A 78 -3.96 6.36 2.89
CA GLY A 78 -4.07 4.95 2.50
C GLY A 78 -2.97 4.09 3.14
N THR A 79 -1.72 4.56 3.15
CA THR A 79 -0.60 3.82 3.77
C THR A 79 -0.67 3.79 5.29
N ALA A 80 -1.26 4.80 5.94
CA ALA A 80 -1.58 4.73 7.37
C ALA A 80 -2.69 3.71 7.64
N LEU A 81 -3.73 3.69 6.82
CA LEU A 81 -4.86 2.77 6.96
C LEU A 81 -4.45 1.31 6.73
N VAL A 82 -3.61 0.99 5.75
CA VAL A 82 -3.12 -0.39 5.57
C VAL A 82 -2.24 -0.83 6.75
N THR A 83 -1.49 0.09 7.37
CA THR A 83 -0.75 -0.21 8.60
C THR A 83 -1.71 -0.58 9.72
N LEU A 84 -2.77 0.22 9.91
CA LEU A 84 -3.82 -0.04 10.90
C LEU A 84 -4.51 -1.38 10.62
N MET A 85 -4.90 -1.64 9.38
CA MET A 85 -5.53 -2.89 8.95
C MET A 85 -4.65 -4.09 9.29
N LEU A 86 -3.36 -4.06 8.91
CA LEU A 86 -2.43 -5.15 9.20
C LEU A 86 -2.28 -5.38 10.71
N VAL A 87 -2.22 -4.33 11.52
CA VAL A 87 -2.17 -4.48 12.99
C VAL A 87 -3.45 -5.13 13.52
N VAL A 88 -4.63 -4.68 13.08
CA VAL A 88 -5.92 -5.24 13.50
C VAL A 88 -6.05 -6.70 13.06
N GLN A 89 -5.72 -7.00 11.80
CA GLN A 89 -5.77 -8.34 11.22
C GLN A 89 -4.86 -9.31 11.98
N GLN A 90 -3.59 -8.96 12.18
CA GLN A 90 -2.64 -9.83 12.88
C GLN A 90 -3.03 -10.02 14.35
N THR A 91 -3.55 -8.98 15.01
CA THR A 91 -4.07 -9.09 16.38
C THR A 91 -5.27 -10.03 16.44
N SER A 92 -6.22 -9.90 15.50
CA SER A 92 -7.39 -10.77 15.43
C SER A 92 -7.01 -12.24 15.21
N PHE A 93 -6.05 -12.50 14.32
CA PHE A 93 -5.55 -13.85 14.04
C PHE A 93 -4.85 -14.45 15.26
N ALA A 94 -3.98 -13.69 15.94
CA ALA A 94 -3.29 -14.16 17.13
C ALA A 94 -4.25 -14.57 18.25
N PHE A 95 -5.25 -13.73 18.56
CA PHE A 95 -6.26 -14.07 19.56
C PHE A 95 -7.15 -15.23 19.13
N HIS A 96 -7.51 -15.33 17.85
CA HIS A 96 -8.31 -16.46 17.36
C HIS A 96 -7.60 -17.80 17.57
N GLU A 97 -6.32 -17.87 17.24
CA GLU A 97 -5.52 -19.09 17.46
C GLU A 97 -5.30 -19.37 18.95
N GLU A 98 -5.06 -18.35 19.77
CA GLU A 98 -4.97 -18.51 21.23
C GLU A 98 -6.27 -19.13 21.79
N PHE A 99 -7.43 -18.57 21.43
CA PHE A 99 -8.72 -19.06 21.91
C PHE A 99 -9.01 -20.49 21.45
N LYS A 100 -8.56 -20.93 20.27
CA LYS A 100 -8.72 -22.34 19.85
C LYS A 100 -8.09 -23.33 20.82
N THR A 101 -6.98 -22.94 21.46
CA THR A 101 -6.18 -23.83 22.32
C THR A 101 -6.49 -23.73 23.81
N GLN A 102 -7.15 -22.65 24.24
CA GLN A 102 -7.47 -22.43 25.65
C GLN A 102 -8.80 -23.09 26.06
N ASP A 103 -8.95 -23.32 27.37
CA ASP A 103 -10.26 -23.64 27.95
C ASP A 103 -11.18 -22.42 27.84
N ARG A 104 -12.18 -22.53 26.97
CA ARG A 104 -13.15 -21.47 26.67
C ARG A 104 -14.47 -21.63 27.43
N GLY A 105 -14.52 -22.52 28.43
CA GLY A 105 -15.74 -22.82 29.17
C GLY A 105 -16.84 -23.34 28.25
N SER A 106 -17.97 -22.62 28.17
CA SER A 106 -19.14 -23.03 27.38
C SER A 106 -19.13 -22.54 25.92
N VAL A 107 -18.07 -21.84 25.47
CA VAL A 107 -18.02 -21.31 24.10
C VAL A 107 -17.65 -22.40 23.12
N THR A 108 -18.52 -22.64 22.13
CA THR A 108 -18.31 -23.64 21.09
C THR A 108 -17.38 -23.14 19.98
N ASP A 109 -16.84 -24.05 19.17
CA ASP A 109 -16.05 -23.68 17.98
C ASP A 109 -16.87 -22.90 16.94
N GLU A 110 -18.17 -23.19 16.83
CA GLU A 110 -19.08 -22.44 15.97
C GLU A 110 -19.25 -21.00 16.45
N GLN A 111 -19.44 -20.80 17.76
CA GLN A 111 -19.52 -19.46 18.34
C GLN A 111 -18.20 -18.70 18.16
N LEU A 112 -17.05 -19.36 18.35
CA LEU A 112 -15.75 -18.74 18.11
C LEU A 112 -15.56 -18.32 16.65
N LYS A 113 -16.06 -19.13 15.69
CA LYS A 113 -16.03 -18.78 14.27
C LYS A 113 -16.86 -17.53 13.97
N TRP A 114 -18.08 -17.44 14.52
CA TRP A 114 -18.93 -16.25 14.34
C TRP A 114 -18.29 -14.98 14.92
N ILE A 115 -17.74 -15.07 16.12
CA ILE A 115 -17.00 -13.96 16.77
C ILE A 115 -15.83 -13.53 15.88
N PHE A 116 -15.06 -14.51 15.36
CA PHE A 116 -13.95 -14.22 14.48
C PHE A 116 -14.39 -13.54 13.17
N GLN A 117 -15.47 -14.01 12.55
CA GLN A 117 -16.02 -13.40 11.33
C GLN A 117 -16.48 -11.95 11.58
N GLU A 118 -17.11 -11.68 12.72
CA GLU A 118 -17.55 -10.33 13.10
C GLU A 118 -16.35 -9.38 13.30
N VAL A 119 -15.31 -9.83 14.02
CA VAL A 119 -14.08 -9.04 14.20
C VAL A 119 -13.34 -8.88 12.87
N ASN A 120 -13.32 -9.92 12.02
CA ASN A 120 -12.70 -9.85 10.71
C ASN A 120 -13.42 -8.89 9.76
N ALA A 121 -14.74 -8.70 9.90
CA ALA A 121 -15.47 -7.69 9.12
C ALA A 121 -14.96 -6.25 9.39
N ILE A 122 -14.42 -5.97 10.59
CA ILE A 122 -13.80 -4.69 10.91
C ILE A 122 -12.56 -4.47 10.06
N GLN A 123 -11.66 -5.47 9.98
CA GLN A 123 -10.45 -5.33 9.18
C GLN A 123 -10.77 -5.24 7.68
N LEU A 124 -11.79 -5.94 7.19
CA LEU A 124 -12.29 -5.81 5.80
C LEU A 124 -12.84 -4.40 5.50
N GLY A 125 -13.51 -3.76 6.46
CA GLY A 125 -13.95 -2.37 6.31
C GLY A 125 -12.77 -1.39 6.19
N ILE A 126 -11.71 -1.62 6.96
CA ILE A 126 -10.46 -0.84 6.87
C ILE A 126 -9.74 -1.16 5.54
N ASP A 127 -9.78 -2.42 5.09
CA ASP A 127 -9.24 -2.91 3.82
C ASP A 127 -9.82 -2.12 2.63
N LEU A 128 -11.15 -2.11 2.48
CA LEU A 128 -11.78 -1.29 1.43
C LEU A 128 -11.43 0.20 1.56
N THR A 129 -11.36 0.71 2.79
CA THR A 129 -11.07 2.14 3.01
C THR A 129 -9.67 2.50 2.52
N TRP A 130 -8.63 1.71 2.84
CA TRP A 130 -7.30 2.03 2.32
C TRP A 130 -7.22 1.85 0.80
N ASP A 131 -7.95 0.89 0.23
CA ASP A 131 -8.03 0.71 -1.22
C ASP A 131 -8.61 1.94 -1.93
N ILE A 132 -9.65 2.56 -1.36
CA ILE A 132 -10.21 3.82 -1.86
C ILE A 132 -9.14 4.92 -1.87
N PHE A 133 -8.41 5.06 -0.75
CA PHE A 133 -7.40 6.11 -0.62
C PHE A 133 -6.18 5.86 -1.50
N ILE A 134 -5.62 4.65 -1.51
CA ILE A 134 -4.42 4.33 -2.29
C ILE A 134 -4.71 4.34 -3.78
N SER A 135 -5.88 3.87 -4.22
CA SER A 135 -6.26 3.89 -5.63
C SER A 135 -6.44 5.33 -6.12
N THR A 136 -7.15 6.15 -5.35
CA THR A 136 -7.36 7.57 -5.69
C THR A 136 -6.03 8.32 -5.70
N GLY A 137 -5.18 8.11 -4.69
CA GLY A 137 -3.86 8.72 -4.63
C GLY A 137 -2.96 8.29 -5.79
N THR A 138 -3.00 7.01 -6.18
CA THR A 138 -2.29 6.46 -7.34
C THR A 138 -2.76 7.10 -8.64
N ILE A 139 -4.08 7.23 -8.86
CA ILE A 139 -4.65 7.91 -10.03
C ILE A 139 -4.16 9.35 -10.10
N LEU A 140 -4.22 10.10 -8.99
CA LEU A 140 -3.80 11.50 -8.94
C LEU A 140 -2.29 11.67 -9.14
N PHE A 141 -1.45 10.82 -8.54
CA PHE A 141 -0.01 10.75 -8.83
C PHE A 141 0.25 10.54 -10.31
N SER A 142 -0.48 9.62 -10.91
CA SER A 142 -0.33 9.26 -12.32
C SER A 142 -0.74 10.40 -13.25
N ILE A 143 -1.83 11.12 -12.93
CA ILE A 143 -2.22 12.35 -13.62
C ILE A 143 -1.13 13.42 -13.47
N ALA A 144 -0.57 13.60 -12.28
CA ALA A 144 0.49 14.57 -12.03
C ALA A 144 1.79 14.26 -12.80
N MET A 145 2.06 12.97 -13.08
CA MET A 145 3.17 12.54 -13.93
C MET A 145 2.96 12.84 -15.42
N TRP A 146 1.76 13.28 -15.83
CA TRP A 146 1.46 13.56 -17.23
C TRP A 146 2.34 14.68 -17.77
N GLY A 147 3.17 14.36 -18.75
CA GLY A 147 4.14 15.28 -19.33
C GLY A 147 5.45 15.44 -18.55
N HIS A 148 5.63 14.74 -17.41
CA HIS A 148 6.89 14.75 -16.68
C HIS A 148 8.01 14.13 -17.55
N PRO A 149 9.19 14.76 -17.72
CA PRO A 149 10.20 14.33 -18.68
C PRO A 149 10.80 12.94 -18.40
N VAL A 150 10.76 12.51 -17.14
CA VAL A 150 11.26 11.18 -16.73
C VAL A 150 10.16 10.12 -16.65
N PHE A 151 8.92 10.48 -16.29
CA PHE A 151 7.84 9.52 -16.08
C PHE A 151 6.92 9.47 -17.31
N GLY A 152 6.36 10.62 -17.67
CA GLY A 152 5.59 10.82 -18.88
C GLY A 152 4.33 9.95 -18.96
N LYS A 153 3.84 9.77 -20.19
CA LYS A 153 2.56 9.09 -20.45
C LYS A 153 2.52 7.63 -19.99
N ILE A 154 3.66 6.94 -19.96
CA ILE A 154 3.73 5.51 -19.59
C ILE A 154 3.24 5.32 -18.15
N PHE A 155 3.83 6.04 -17.19
CA PHE A 155 3.43 5.96 -15.79
C PHE A 155 2.06 6.58 -15.54
N SER A 156 1.69 7.63 -16.29
CA SER A 156 0.35 8.19 -16.18
C SER A 156 -0.75 7.21 -16.58
N ILE A 157 -0.64 6.59 -17.76
CA ILE A 157 -1.68 5.69 -18.27
C ILE A 157 -1.73 4.41 -17.43
N SER A 158 -0.57 3.79 -17.19
CA SER A 158 -0.51 2.55 -16.40
C SER A 158 -1.00 2.76 -14.96
N GLY A 159 -0.60 3.87 -14.33
CA GLY A 159 -0.99 4.15 -12.95
C GLY A 159 -2.47 4.52 -12.78
N ILE A 160 -3.05 5.24 -13.75
CA ILE A 160 -4.51 5.45 -13.81
C ILE A 160 -5.22 4.10 -13.98
N ALA A 161 -4.75 3.25 -14.88
CA ALA A 161 -5.36 1.94 -15.13
C ALA A 161 -5.34 1.04 -13.89
N VAL A 162 -4.19 0.87 -13.23
CA VAL A 162 -4.10 0.01 -12.03
C VAL A 162 -4.93 0.56 -10.87
N GLY A 163 -4.94 1.89 -10.66
CA GLY A 163 -5.75 2.51 -9.61
C GLY A 163 -7.25 2.36 -9.89
N LEU A 164 -7.70 2.51 -11.13
CA LEU A 164 -9.10 2.29 -11.49
C LEU A 164 -9.50 0.81 -11.34
N LEU A 165 -8.66 -0.12 -11.79
CA LEU A 165 -8.93 -1.56 -11.66
C LEU A 165 -9.04 -1.98 -10.19
N LEU A 166 -8.08 -1.57 -9.35
CA LEU A 166 -8.10 -1.85 -7.91
C LEU A 166 -9.37 -1.29 -7.26
N LEU A 167 -9.68 -0.01 -7.51
CA LEU A 167 -10.83 0.65 -6.93
C LEU A 167 -12.16 0.02 -7.37
N SER A 168 -12.33 -0.16 -8.68
CA SER A 168 -13.57 -0.68 -9.24
C SER A 168 -13.86 -2.11 -8.79
N PHE A 169 -12.84 -2.97 -8.72
CA PHE A 169 -13.04 -4.34 -8.25
C PHE A 169 -13.34 -4.38 -6.75
N ASN A 170 -12.55 -3.73 -5.90
CA ASN A 170 -12.83 -3.74 -4.46
C ASN A 170 -14.21 -3.17 -4.10
N MET A 171 -14.67 -2.12 -4.79
CA MET A 171 -16.04 -1.62 -4.58
C MET A 171 -17.12 -2.56 -5.10
N ALA A 172 -16.87 -3.30 -6.19
CA ALA A 172 -17.85 -4.21 -6.77
C ALA A 172 -18.05 -5.49 -5.96
N TYR A 173 -17.02 -5.95 -5.25
CA TYR A 173 -17.07 -7.20 -4.47
C TYR A 173 -17.31 -6.98 -2.97
N PHE A 174 -17.24 -5.74 -2.47
CA PHE A 174 -17.56 -5.41 -1.08
C PHE A 174 -18.92 -6.01 -0.65
N PRO A 175 -19.02 -6.69 0.52
CA PRO A 175 -18.06 -6.67 1.64
C PRO A 175 -16.91 -7.67 1.57
N GLU A 176 -16.83 -8.51 0.55
CA GLU A 176 -15.81 -9.55 0.40
C GLU A 176 -14.70 -9.10 -0.56
N PRO A 177 -13.41 -9.29 -0.24
CA PRO A 177 -12.33 -8.96 -1.17
C PRO A 177 -12.46 -9.76 -2.48
N PRO A 178 -12.09 -9.19 -3.64
CA PRO A 178 -12.22 -9.87 -4.94
C PRO A 178 -11.60 -11.27 -4.96
N GLY A 179 -10.44 -11.46 -4.34
CA GLY A 179 -9.75 -12.77 -4.28
C GLY A 179 -10.53 -13.83 -3.50
N GLU A 180 -11.20 -13.43 -2.41
CA GLU A 180 -12.04 -14.33 -1.59
C GLU A 180 -13.36 -14.64 -2.34
N ALA A 181 -13.91 -13.66 -3.05
CA ALA A 181 -15.09 -13.81 -3.89
C ALA A 181 -14.86 -14.57 -5.22
N GLY A 182 -13.69 -15.16 -5.43
CA GLY A 182 -13.34 -15.92 -6.64
C GLY A 182 -13.08 -15.07 -7.89
N SER A 183 -12.81 -13.78 -7.71
CA SER A 183 -12.44 -12.82 -8.75
C SER A 183 -10.95 -12.50 -8.75
N ILE A 184 -10.53 -11.56 -9.60
CA ILE A 184 -9.14 -11.13 -9.72
C ILE A 184 -8.85 -10.05 -8.68
N ASP A 185 -7.83 -10.30 -7.85
CA ASP A 185 -7.25 -9.30 -6.95
C ASP A 185 -6.20 -8.45 -7.69
N PHE A 186 -6.42 -7.13 -7.73
CA PHE A 186 -5.53 -6.14 -8.36
C PHE A 186 -4.54 -5.48 -7.39
N GLY A 187 -4.58 -5.83 -6.10
CA GLY A 187 -3.61 -5.40 -5.09
C GLY A 187 -2.17 -5.73 -5.51
N PRO A 188 -1.84 -6.99 -5.87
CA PRO A 188 -0.52 -7.37 -6.35
C PRO A 188 -0.07 -6.59 -7.60
N LEU A 189 -1.00 -6.28 -8.52
CA LEU A 189 -0.69 -5.48 -9.70
C LEU A 189 -0.32 -4.04 -9.34
N THR A 190 -1.03 -3.46 -8.36
CA THR A 190 -0.74 -2.12 -7.84
C THR A 190 0.63 -2.09 -7.14
N ALA A 191 0.93 -3.10 -6.31
CA ALA A 191 2.24 -3.25 -5.68
C ALA A 191 3.36 -3.36 -6.72
N LEU A 192 3.15 -4.15 -7.78
CA LEU A 192 4.08 -4.28 -8.90
C LEU A 192 4.31 -2.94 -9.60
N TRP A 193 3.26 -2.15 -9.81
CA TRP A 193 3.38 -0.81 -10.41
C TRP A 193 4.28 0.11 -9.58
N TYR A 194 4.12 0.14 -8.25
CA TYR A 194 4.98 0.92 -7.36
C TYR A 194 6.42 0.39 -7.31
N MET A 195 6.62 -0.93 -7.43
CA MET A 195 7.96 -1.51 -7.57
C MET A 195 8.63 -1.06 -8.87
N VAL A 196 7.91 -1.11 -10.00
CA VAL A 196 8.41 -0.64 -11.29
C VAL A 196 8.71 0.85 -11.25
N LEU A 197 7.86 1.66 -10.63
CA LEU A 197 8.11 3.09 -10.41
C LEU A 197 9.39 3.33 -9.62
N THR A 198 9.58 2.62 -8.50
CA THR A 198 10.79 2.73 -7.66
C THR A 198 12.04 2.33 -8.44
N PHE A 199 11.99 1.22 -9.18
CA PHE A 199 13.09 0.76 -10.02
C PHE A 199 13.39 1.77 -11.15
N TRP A 200 12.36 2.38 -11.74
CA TRP A 200 12.52 3.40 -12.76
C TRP A 200 13.23 4.65 -12.23
N ILE A 201 12.86 5.10 -11.02
CA ILE A 201 13.54 6.21 -10.34
C ILE A 201 15.03 5.87 -10.13
N LEU A 202 15.35 4.64 -9.70
CA LEU A 202 16.72 4.17 -9.55
C LEU A 202 17.51 4.23 -10.87
N VAL A 203 16.96 3.67 -11.95
CA VAL A 203 17.61 3.62 -13.27
C VAL A 203 17.78 5.01 -13.86
N ARG A 204 16.82 5.91 -13.64
CA ARG A 204 16.82 7.28 -14.19
C ARG A 204 17.39 8.33 -13.23
N ARG A 205 17.97 7.93 -12.09
CA ARG A 205 18.43 8.84 -11.02
C ARG A 205 19.28 10.04 -11.49
N LYS A 206 20.11 9.86 -12.53
CA LYS A 206 20.95 10.93 -13.09
C LYS A 206 20.12 12.05 -13.71
N LYS A 207 19.01 11.73 -14.39
CA LYS A 207 18.11 12.70 -15.03
C LYS A 207 17.37 13.62 -14.05
N PHE A 208 17.48 13.37 -12.75
CA PHE A 208 16.92 14.24 -11.70
C PHE A 208 17.99 15.09 -11.02
N SER A 209 19.26 14.92 -11.37
CA SER A 209 20.40 15.66 -10.79
C SER A 209 20.97 16.72 -11.75
N ASP A 210 20.47 16.74 -12.99
CA ASP A 210 20.76 17.72 -14.04
C ASP A 210 19.66 18.80 -14.02
#